data_AF-A0A2S8GP18-F1
#
_entry.id   AF-A0A2S8GP18-F1
#
_cell.length_a   1.000
_cell.length_b   1.000
_cell.length_c   1.000
_cell.angle_alpha   90.00
_cell.angle_beta   90.00
_cell.angle_gamma   90.00
#
_symmetry.space_group_name_H-M   'P 1'
#
loop_
_entity.id
_entity.type
_entity.pdbx_description
1 polymer ?
#
loop_
_entity_poly.entity_id
_entity_poly.type
_entity_poly.pdbx_seq_one_letter_code
_entity_poly.pdbx_strand_id
1 'polypeptide(L)'
;MKRAAIIASLLFAAYVGSYGVLSRIGIAQAASQGSEFYFLIEPTTPFREQCHYRMIELYWPLIQVERWAGADHAPAACGNLQLS
;
A
#
# COMPACT_ATOMS: atom_id res chain seq x y z
N MET A 1 -8.23 27.21 -14.58
CA MET A 1 -8.67 26.70 -13.26
C MET A 1 -9.48 25.39 -13.36
N LYS A 2 -10.59 25.31 -14.09
CA LYS A 2 -11.42 24.08 -14.18
C LYS A 2 -10.66 22.83 -14.66
N ARG A 3 -9.81 22.94 -15.70
CA ARG A 3 -9.01 21.81 -16.21
C ARG A 3 -8.01 21.27 -15.19
N ALA A 4 -7.34 22.16 -14.44
CA ALA A 4 -6.39 21.76 -13.40
C ALA A 4 -7.09 21.00 -12.26
N ALA A 5 -8.28 21.44 -11.86
CA ALA A 5 -9.08 20.75 -10.84
C ALA A 5 -9.50 19.35 -11.29
N ILE A 6 -9.90 19.18 -12.56
CA ILE A 6 -10.24 17.86 -13.13
C ILE A 6 -9.02 16.94 -13.09
N ILE A 7 -7.87 17.42 -13.58
CA ILE A 7 -6.63 16.62 -13.60
C ILE A 7 -6.23 16.24 -12.17
N ALA A 8 -6.25 17.18 -11.22
CA ALA A 8 -5.94 16.91 -9.83
C ALA A 8 -6.90 15.87 -9.22
N SER A 9 -8.19 15.96 -9.53
CA SER A 9 -9.19 14.99 -9.05
C SER A 9 -8.97 13.60 -9.62
N LEU A 10 -8.62 13.49 -10.90
CA LEU A 10 -8.29 12.22 -11.55
C LEU A 10 -7.01 11.61 -10.96
N LEU A 11 -5.97 12.41 -10.74
CA LEU A 11 -4.74 11.96 -10.11
C LEU A 11 -4.99 11.49 -8.67
N PHE A 12 -5.82 12.22 -7.92
CA PHE A 12 -6.20 11.82 -6.56
C PHE A 12 -6.98 10.51 -6.56
N ALA A 13 -7.96 10.37 -7.45
CA ALA A 13 -8.72 9.12 -7.58
C ALA A 13 -7.83 7.95 -8.00
N ALA A 14 -6.90 8.18 -8.92
CA ALA A 14 -5.93 7.17 -9.33
C ALA A 14 -5.01 6.76 -8.16
N TYR A 15 -4.54 7.73 -7.36
CA TYR A 15 -3.69 7.49 -6.19
C TYR A 15 -4.40 6.68 -5.09
N VAL A 16 -5.64 7.04 -4.75
CA VAL A 16 -6.44 6.29 -3.75
C VAL A 16 -6.84 4.92 -4.28
N GLY A 17 -7.25 4.84 -5.55
CA GLY A 17 -7.63 3.59 -6.19
C GLY A 17 -6.46 2.60 -6.32
N SER A 18 -5.27 3.09 -6.72
CA SER A 18 -4.08 2.26 -6.82
C SER A 18 -3.63 1.74 -5.47
N TYR A 19 -3.74 2.54 -4.41
CA TYR A 19 -3.52 2.07 -3.05
C TYR A 19 -4.49 0.96 -2.64
N GLY A 20 -5.79 1.14 -2.87
CA GLY A 20 -6.81 0.15 -2.50
C GLY A 20 -6.60 -1.20 -3.19
N VAL A 21 -6.29 -1.20 -4.49
CA VAL A 21 -5.97 -2.44 -5.22
C VAL A 21 -4.63 -3.02 -4.79
N LEU A 22 -3.60 -2.15 -4.77
CA LEU A 22 -2.24 -2.33 -4.25
C LEU A 22 -2.18 -3.18 -2.99
N SER A 23 -2.69 -2.56 -1.93
CA SER A 23 -2.65 -3.07 -0.57
C SER A 23 -3.39 -4.40 -0.46
N ARG A 24 -4.60 -4.54 -1.00
CA ARG A 24 -5.42 -5.73 -0.79
C ARG A 24 -4.85 -6.97 -1.47
N ILE A 25 -4.39 -6.83 -2.72
CA ILE A 25 -3.75 -7.93 -3.43
C ILE A 25 -2.49 -8.36 -2.69
N GLY A 26 -1.65 -7.40 -2.31
CA GLY A 26 -0.41 -7.73 -1.64
C GLY A 26 -0.64 -8.29 -0.23
N ILE A 27 -1.53 -7.74 0.59
CA ILE A 27 -1.85 -8.33 1.91
C ILE A 27 -2.32 -9.78 1.78
N ALA A 28 -3.18 -10.08 0.80
CA ALA A 28 -3.64 -11.46 0.56
C ALA A 28 -2.50 -12.39 0.16
N GLN A 29 -1.61 -11.93 -0.73
CA GLN A 29 -0.43 -12.68 -1.14
C GLN A 29 0.57 -12.85 0.03
N ALA A 30 0.76 -11.83 0.85
CA ALA A 30 1.68 -11.80 1.99
C ALA A 30 1.26 -12.85 3.02
N ALA A 31 -0.03 -12.88 3.34
CA ALA A 31 -0.62 -13.87 4.22
C ALA A 31 -0.46 -15.31 3.67
N SER A 32 -0.58 -15.51 2.36
CA SER A 32 -0.42 -16.84 1.76
C SER A 32 1.03 -17.34 1.73
N GLN A 33 2.01 -16.44 1.84
CA GLN A 33 3.44 -16.75 1.70
C GLN A 33 4.24 -16.51 2.99
N GLY A 34 3.61 -16.02 4.06
CA GLY A 34 4.31 -15.62 5.29
C GLY A 34 5.30 -14.48 5.06
N SER A 35 5.02 -13.58 4.12
CA SER A 35 5.93 -12.49 3.75
C SER A 35 5.59 -11.20 4.49
N GLU A 36 6.62 -10.49 4.95
CA GLU A 36 6.46 -9.16 5.56
C GLU A 36 6.24 -8.06 4.48
N PHE A 37 6.49 -8.37 3.21
CA PHE A 37 6.31 -7.45 2.10
C PHE A 37 4.89 -7.54 1.55
N TYR A 38 4.12 -6.44 1.56
CA TYR A 38 2.71 -6.43 1.13
C TYR A 38 2.41 -5.57 -0.11
N PHE A 39 3.42 -5.07 -0.81
CA PHE A 39 3.22 -4.39 -2.12
C PHE A 39 3.89 -5.12 -3.29
N LEU A 40 4.97 -5.87 -3.04
CA LEU A 40 5.77 -6.54 -4.07
C LEU A 40 6.38 -7.83 -3.50
N ILE A 41 5.60 -8.92 -3.49
CA ILE A 41 5.87 -10.07 -2.61
C ILE A 41 6.89 -11.04 -3.20
N GLU A 42 6.96 -11.16 -4.53
CA GLU A 42 7.85 -12.13 -5.17
C GLU A 42 8.49 -11.65 -6.49
N PRO A 43 9.71 -12.12 -6.80
CA PRO A 43 10.81 -12.48 -5.88
C PRO A 43 11.51 -11.22 -5.37
N THR A 44 11.90 -11.19 -4.09
CA THR A 44 12.62 -10.09 -3.44
C THR A 44 14.05 -9.95 -3.97
N THR A 45 14.19 -9.18 -5.04
CA THR A 45 15.48 -8.59 -5.40
C THR A 45 15.69 -7.32 -4.56
N PRO A 46 16.93 -6.87 -4.32
CA PRO A 46 17.19 -5.61 -3.61
C PRO A 46 16.45 -4.42 -4.22
N PHE A 47 16.25 -4.44 -5.54
CA PHE A 47 15.45 -3.43 -6.25
C PHE A 47 13.98 -3.49 -5.85
N ARG A 48 13.37 -4.68 -5.75
CA ARG A 48 11.96 -4.81 -5.38
C ARG A 48 11.70 -4.48 -3.92
N GLU A 49 12.64 -4.78 -3.02
CA GLU A 49 12.59 -4.31 -1.64
C GLU A 49 12.61 -2.78 -1.59
N GLN A 50 13.50 -2.13 -2.34
CA GLN A 50 13.53 -0.67 -2.43
C GLN A 50 12.21 -0.11 -2.98
N CYS A 51 11.65 -0.72 -4.03
CA CYS A 51 10.34 -0.32 -4.56
C CYS A 51 9.24 -0.50 -3.53
N HIS A 52 9.26 -1.57 -2.73
CA HIS A 52 8.30 -1.79 -1.65
C HIS A 52 8.35 -0.64 -0.64
N TYR A 53 9.52 -0.28 -0.12
CA TYR A 53 9.66 0.83 0.82
C TYR A 53 9.21 2.17 0.21
N ARG A 54 9.52 2.43 -1.05
CA ARG A 54 9.02 3.63 -1.75
C ARG A 54 7.50 3.66 -1.88
N MET A 55 6.86 2.50 -2.06
CA MET A 55 5.39 2.42 -2.08
C MET A 55 4.81 2.68 -0.70
N ILE A 56 5.47 2.22 0.38
CA ILE A 56 5.08 2.59 1.75
C ILE A 56 5.14 4.10 1.92
N GLU A 57 6.23 4.76 1.54
CA GLU A 57 6.38 6.21 1.64
C GLU A 57 5.31 6.95 0.81
N LEU A 58 5.10 6.52 -0.45
CA LEU A 58 4.11 7.11 -1.35
C LEU A 58 2.70 7.02 -0.78
N TYR A 59 2.34 5.89 -0.19
CA TYR A 59 1.00 5.62 0.34
C TYR A 59 0.86 5.89 1.84
N TRP A 60 1.89 6.43 2.50
CA TRP A 60 1.90 6.67 3.93
C TRP A 60 0.67 7.42 4.45
N PRO A 61 0.18 8.49 3.79
CA PRO A 61 -1.04 9.17 4.24
C PRO A 61 -2.27 8.24 4.28
N LEU A 62 -2.45 7.40 3.26
CA LEU A 62 -3.58 6.46 3.19
C LEU A 62 -3.43 5.31 4.20
N ILE A 63 -2.20 4.85 4.40
CA ILE A 63 -1.84 3.87 5.43
C ILE A 63 -2.24 4.37 6.83
N GLN A 64 -2.00 5.64 7.13
CA GLN A 64 -2.40 6.24 8.41
C GLN A 64 -3.91 6.42 8.53
N VAL A 65 -4.60 6.78 7.45
CA VAL A 65 -6.07 6.84 7.43
C VAL A 65 -6.68 5.47 7.73
N GLU A 66 -6.18 4.39 7.10
CA GLU A 66 -6.65 3.03 7.40
C GLU A 66 -6.37 2.63 8.86
N ARG A 67 -5.21 3.02 9.39
CA ARG A 67 -4.86 2.78 10.80
C ARG A 67 -5.83 3.49 11.75
N TRP A 68 -6.16 4.75 11.50
CA TRP A 68 -7.13 5.50 12.31
C TRP A 68 -8.55 4.96 12.17
N ALA A 69 -8.90 4.38 11.01
CA ALA A 69 -10.17 3.71 10.79
C ALA A 69 -10.27 2.32 11.47
N GLY A 70 -9.19 1.83 12.08
CA GLY A 70 -9.17 0.54 12.77
C GLY A 70 -9.20 -0.66 11.82
N ALA A 71 -8.67 -0.53 10.60
CA ALA A 71 -8.61 -1.67 9.68
C ALA A 71 -7.63 -2.75 10.20
N ASP A 72 -8.17 -3.92 10.57
CA ASP A 72 -7.40 -5.08 11.07
C ASP A 72 -6.33 -5.58 10.08
N HIS A 73 -6.53 -5.30 8.80
CA HIS A 73 -5.66 -5.69 7.69
C HIS A 73 -5.02 -4.46 7.03
N ALA A 74 -4.85 -3.36 7.78
CA ALA A 74 -4.13 -2.22 7.23
C ALA A 74 -2.70 -2.65 6.86
N PRO A 75 -2.10 -2.11 5.80
CA PRO A 75 -0.69 -2.33 5.54
C PRO A 75 0.22 -1.82 6.69
N ALA A 76 -0.27 -0.85 7.48
CA ALA A 76 0.33 -0.48 8.77
C ALA A 76 0.30 -1.61 9.80
N ALA A 77 -0.77 -2.41 9.81
CA ALA A 77 -0.87 -3.59 10.66
C ALA A 77 0.09 -4.67 10.17
N CYS A 78 0.29 -4.88 8.86
CA CYS A 78 1.28 -5.83 8.34
C CYS A 78 2.72 -5.53 8.78
N GLY A 79 3.11 -4.26 8.94
CA GLY A 79 4.43 -3.91 9.49
C GLY A 79 4.58 -4.12 11.01
N ASN A 80 3.47 -4.27 11.75
CA ASN A 80 3.46 -4.56 13.19
C ASN A 80 3.06 -6.01 13.52
N LEU A 81 2.38 -6.68 12.59
CA LEU A 81 2.24 -8.11 12.51
C LEU A 81 3.64 -8.63 12.21
N GLN A 82 4.43 -8.83 13.26
CA GLN A 82 5.36 -9.94 13.25
C GLN A 82 4.51 -11.15 12.89
N LEU A 83 4.49 -11.52 11.61
CA LEU A 83 3.89 -12.76 11.15
C LEU A 83 4.75 -13.86 11.77
N SER A 84 4.32 -14.29 12.96
CA SER A 84 4.92 -15.35 13.75
C SER A 84 4.95 -16.66 12.97
#